data_AF-A0A7C9A8U8-F1
#
_entry.id   AF-A0A7C9A8U8-F1
#
_cell.length_a   1.000
_cell.length_b   1.000
_cell.length_c   1.000
_cell.angle_alpha   90.00
_cell.angle_beta   90.00
_cell.angle_gamma   90.00
#
_symmetry.space_group_name_H-M   'P 1'
#
loop_
_entity.id
_entity.type
_entity.pdbx_description
1 polymer ?
#
loop_
_entity_poly.entity_id
_entity_poly.type
_entity_poly.pdbx_seq_one_letter_code
_entity_poly.pdbx_strand_id
1 'polypeptide(L)'
;VVEIVRPPTGALSEADRQVCLEVDRERNRVSVAEGIAQAQAMAERGELDSARSLLSQQRAALLSSVAARSGDALSNLLDHEVNEILQRMSSRAAYESGGRAYALSRKSAHMYQRATTQAVQMPQHSLPNAIPPTFGAASSFSAPVNAAVPQPMGYQTP
;
A
#
# COMPACT_ATOMS: atom_id res chain seq x y z
N VAL A 1 27.91 -9.76 28.48
CA VAL A 1 27.64 -9.02 27.23
C VAL A 1 27.30 -10.05 26.18
N VAL A 2 26.10 -10.01 25.59
CA VAL A 2 25.74 -10.92 24.49
C VAL A 2 26.28 -10.28 23.21
N GLU A 3 27.24 -10.94 22.57
CA GLU A 3 27.78 -10.51 21.29
C GLU A 3 26.82 -10.97 20.18
N ILE A 4 26.12 -10.02 19.55
CA ILE A 4 25.28 -10.31 18.39
C ILE A 4 26.18 -10.34 17.16
N VAL A 5 26.61 -11.54 16.77
CA VAL A 5 27.43 -11.76 15.59
C VAL A 5 26.57 -11.61 14.33
N ARG A 6 26.99 -10.75 13.42
CA ARG A 6 26.32 -10.55 12.12
C ARG A 6 26.68 -11.74 11.20
N PRO A 7 25.70 -12.44 10.60
CA PRO A 7 26.00 -13.56 9.70
C PRO A 7 26.86 -13.11 8.50
N PRO A 8 27.84 -13.92 8.06
CA PRO A 8 28.63 -13.61 6.88
C PRO A 8 27.74 -13.57 5.63
N THR A 9 27.90 -12.52 4.81
CA THR A 9 27.03 -12.20 3.67
C THR A 9 26.92 -13.30 2.62
N GLY A 10 27.89 -14.23 2.56
CA GLY A 10 27.93 -15.34 1.61
C GLY A 10 27.16 -16.61 2.01
N ALA A 11 26.63 -16.69 3.23
CA ALA A 11 25.97 -17.90 3.77
C ALA A 11 24.56 -17.60 4.29
N LEU A 12 23.77 -16.81 3.56
CA LEU A 12 22.38 -16.55 3.90
C LEU A 12 21.56 -17.84 3.69
N SER A 13 20.90 -18.29 4.75
CA SER A 13 19.90 -19.35 4.64
C SER A 13 18.71 -18.89 3.79
N GLU A 14 17.87 -19.81 3.34
CA GLU A 14 16.63 -19.45 2.63
C GLU A 14 15.71 -18.58 3.49
N ALA A 15 15.68 -18.81 4.80
CA ALA A 15 14.98 -17.95 5.77
C ALA A 15 15.55 -16.53 5.80
N ASP A 16 16.88 -16.37 5.82
CA ASP A 16 17.51 -15.04 5.81
C ASP A 16 17.23 -14.30 4.49
N ARG A 17 17.20 -15.01 3.37
CA ARG A 17 16.84 -14.45 2.06
C ARG A 17 15.38 -13.99 2.04
N GLN A 18 14.48 -14.74 2.67
CA GLN A 18 13.07 -14.37 2.80
C GLN A 18 12.90 -13.11 3.65
N VAL A 19 13.64 -12.99 4.76
CA VAL A 19 13.65 -11.78 5.59
C VAL A 19 14.21 -10.59 4.79
N CYS A 20 15.26 -10.79 4.00
CA CYS A 20 15.79 -9.75 3.12
C CYS A 20 14.74 -9.27 2.10
N LEU A 21 13.94 -10.18 1.53
CA LEU A 21 12.83 -9.83 0.65
C LEU A 21 11.73 -9.07 1.39
N GLU A 22 11.37 -9.49 2.59
CA GLU A 22 10.38 -8.79 3.42
C GLU A 22 10.82 -7.36 3.74
N VAL A 23 12.10 -7.17 4.10
CA VAL A 23 12.67 -5.84 4.33
C VAL A 23 12.65 -4.99 3.05
N ASP A 24 12.97 -5.58 1.90
CA ASP A 24 12.94 -4.89 0.61
C ASP A 24 11.51 -4.44 0.25
N ARG A 25 10.51 -5.31 0.47
CA ARG A 25 9.09 -4.98 0.29
C ARG A 25 8.66 -3.79 1.14
N GLU A 26 9.05 -3.78 2.40
CA GLU A 26 8.67 -2.69 3.30
C GLU A 26 9.38 -1.38 2.95
N ARG A 27 10.66 -1.45 2.55
CA ARG A 27 11.39 -0.29 2.00
C ARG A 27 10.71 0.28 0.76
N ASN A 28 10.32 -0.58 -0.17
CA ASN A 28 9.59 -0.18 -1.37
C ASN A 28 8.28 0.53 -1.01
N ARG A 29 7.52 -0.03 -0.07
CA ARG A 29 6.24 0.54 0.37
C ARG A 29 6.39 1.94 0.97
N VAL A 30 7.32 2.10 1.91
CA VAL A 30 7.61 3.40 2.54
C VAL A 30 8.07 4.41 1.50
N SER A 31 9.02 4.02 0.65
CA SER A 31 9.57 4.91 -0.37
C SER A 31 8.51 5.35 -1.39
N VAL A 32 7.62 4.46 -1.82
CA VAL A 32 6.48 4.82 -2.68
C VAL A 32 5.51 5.76 -1.97
N ALA A 33 5.17 5.52 -0.71
CA ALA A 33 4.25 6.38 0.04
C ALA A 33 4.81 7.81 0.21
N GLU A 34 6.10 7.94 0.51
CA GLU A 34 6.81 9.22 0.58
C GLU A 34 6.87 9.92 -0.78
N GLY A 35 7.19 9.17 -1.84
CA GLY A 35 7.19 9.69 -3.21
C GLY A 35 5.82 10.21 -3.65
N ILE A 36 4.73 9.52 -3.30
CA ILE A 36 3.36 9.98 -3.54
C ILE A 36 3.07 11.27 -2.77
N ALA A 37 3.47 11.36 -1.49
CA ALA A 37 3.28 12.55 -0.69
C ALA A 37 4.02 13.77 -1.27
N GLN A 38 5.27 13.58 -1.71
CA GLN A 38 6.07 14.64 -2.33
C GLN A 38 5.50 15.06 -3.68
N ALA A 39 5.13 14.11 -4.54
CA ALA A 39 4.49 14.40 -5.82
C ALA A 39 3.16 15.13 -5.64
N GLN A 40 2.36 14.74 -4.64
CA GLN A 40 1.13 15.44 -4.29
C GLN A 40 1.43 16.89 -3.91
N ALA A 41 2.42 17.14 -3.04
CA ALA A 41 2.79 18.50 -2.65
C ALA A 41 3.22 19.38 -3.85
N MET A 42 3.96 18.81 -4.80
CA MET A 42 4.34 19.50 -6.05
C MET A 42 3.11 19.78 -6.92
N ALA A 43 2.21 18.80 -7.08
CA ALA A 43 0.97 18.95 -7.82
C ALA A 43 0.05 20.03 -7.22
N GLU A 44 -0.03 20.14 -5.89
CA GLU A 44 -0.77 21.22 -5.21
C GLU A 44 -0.24 22.60 -5.58
N ARG A 45 1.09 22.76 -5.75
CA ARG A 45 1.73 24.00 -6.22
C ARG A 45 1.56 24.27 -7.71
N GLY A 46 0.98 23.34 -8.47
CA GLY A 46 0.82 23.44 -9.92
C GLY A 46 1.98 22.84 -10.73
N GLU A 47 2.97 22.24 -10.07
CA GLU A 47 4.17 21.66 -10.70
C GLU A 47 3.92 20.20 -11.16
N LEU A 48 2.92 19.99 -12.02
CA LEU A 48 2.50 18.63 -12.41
C LEU A 48 3.58 17.85 -13.16
N ASP A 49 4.34 18.50 -14.05
CA ASP A 49 5.41 17.82 -14.79
C ASP A 49 6.53 17.33 -13.87
N SER A 50 6.92 18.16 -12.90
CA SER A 50 7.91 17.82 -11.89
C SER A 50 7.41 16.70 -10.97
N ALA A 51 6.13 16.74 -10.56
CA ALA A 51 5.50 15.67 -9.79
C ALA A 51 5.52 14.33 -10.55
N ARG A 52 5.18 14.35 -11.85
CA ARG A 52 5.20 13.16 -12.71
C ARG A 52 6.62 12.63 -12.92
N SER A 53 7.60 13.51 -13.11
CA SER A 53 9.00 13.10 -13.23
C SER A 53 9.48 12.37 -11.98
N LEU A 54 9.15 12.90 -10.79
CA LEU A 54 9.47 12.26 -9.51
C LEU A 54 8.82 10.88 -9.39
N LEU A 55 7.52 10.76 -9.67
CA LEU A 55 6.83 9.46 -9.62
C LEU A 55 7.38 8.46 -10.65
N SER A 56 7.80 8.93 -11.82
CA SER A 56 8.42 8.07 -12.84
C SER A 56 9.76 7.51 -12.36
N GLN A 57 10.58 8.34 -11.71
CA GLN A 57 11.83 7.90 -11.09
C GLN A 57 11.58 6.92 -9.95
N GLN A 58 10.59 7.22 -9.10
CA GLN A 58 10.18 6.35 -8.00
C GLN A 58 9.73 4.97 -8.50
N ARG A 59 8.95 4.94 -9.59
CA ARG A 59 8.52 3.72 -10.27
C ARG A 59 9.70 2.91 -10.80
N ALA A 60 10.65 3.57 -11.46
CA ALA A 60 11.85 2.91 -11.97
C ALA A 60 12.69 2.30 -10.84
N ALA A 61 12.84 3.01 -9.71
CA ALA A 61 13.52 2.50 -8.53
C ALA A 61 12.80 1.26 -7.95
N LEU A 62 11.47 1.33 -7.80
CA LEU A 62 10.64 0.20 -7.34
C LEU A 62 10.84 -1.04 -8.21
N LEU A 63 10.75 -0.90 -9.54
CA LEU A 63 10.90 -2.03 -10.48
C LEU A 63 12.32 -2.59 -10.50
N SER A 64 13.31 -1.79 -10.10
CA SER A 64 14.70 -2.21 -9.91
C SER A 64 14.99 -2.86 -8.54
N SER A 65 13.99 -2.98 -7.66
CA SER A 65 14.16 -3.65 -6.36
C SER A 65 14.26 -5.17 -6.50
N VAL A 66 14.77 -5.84 -5.46
CA VAL A 66 14.90 -7.30 -5.45
C VAL A 66 13.51 -7.94 -5.35
N ALA A 67 12.63 -7.40 -4.52
CA ALA A 67 11.26 -7.82 -4.35
C ALA A 67 10.49 -7.74 -5.68
N ALA A 68 10.55 -6.62 -6.40
CA ALA A 68 9.88 -6.48 -7.70
C ALA A 68 10.41 -7.49 -8.72
N ARG A 69 11.74 -7.65 -8.83
CA ARG A 69 12.34 -8.65 -9.74
C ARG A 69 11.98 -10.10 -9.38
N SER A 70 11.65 -10.36 -8.12
CA SER A 70 11.18 -11.68 -7.67
C SER A 70 9.70 -11.94 -7.97
N GLY A 71 8.98 -11.00 -8.58
CA GLY A 71 7.56 -11.12 -8.90
C GLY A 71 6.65 -10.88 -7.68
N ASP A 72 7.13 -10.13 -6.70
CA ASP A 72 6.39 -9.84 -5.48
C ASP A 72 5.05 -9.12 -5.75
N ALA A 73 3.97 -9.62 -5.13
CA ALA A 73 2.63 -9.10 -5.34
C ALA A 73 2.44 -7.67 -4.82
N LEU A 74 3.06 -7.32 -3.69
CA LEU A 74 2.99 -5.95 -3.16
C LEU A 74 3.71 -4.97 -4.10
N SER A 75 4.87 -5.36 -4.61
CA SER A 75 5.63 -4.54 -5.56
C SER A 75 4.85 -4.29 -6.86
N ASN A 76 4.12 -5.29 -7.36
CA ASN A 76 3.22 -5.13 -8.52
C ASN A 76 2.05 -4.20 -8.23
N LEU A 77 1.45 -4.30 -7.03
CA LEU A 77 0.37 -3.42 -6.60
C LEU A 77 0.86 -1.96 -6.51
N LEU A 78 2.03 -1.74 -5.90
CA LEU A 78 2.65 -0.41 -5.81
C LEU A 78 2.95 0.18 -7.19
N ASP A 79 3.41 -0.64 -8.16
CA ASP A 79 3.64 -0.20 -9.54
C ASP A 79 2.34 0.32 -10.18
N HIS A 80 1.26 -0.44 -10.02
CA HIS A 80 -0.06 -0.05 -10.51
C HIS A 80 -0.52 1.26 -9.87
N GLU A 81 -0.39 1.42 -8.55
CA GLU A 81 -0.76 2.65 -7.84
C GLU A 81 0.00 3.87 -8.35
N VAL A 82 1.32 3.75 -8.51
CA VAL A 82 2.17 4.84 -9.01
C VAL A 82 1.79 5.21 -10.43
N ASN A 83 1.56 4.22 -11.30
CA ASN A 83 1.11 4.46 -12.67
C ASN A 83 -0.26 5.14 -12.72
N GLU A 84 -1.19 4.72 -11.86
CA GLU A 84 -2.54 5.27 -11.77
C GLU A 84 -2.55 6.74 -11.30
N ILE A 85 -1.63 7.11 -10.41
CA ILE A 85 -1.38 8.50 -10.00
C ILE A 85 -0.73 9.30 -11.14
N LEU A 86 0.25 8.73 -11.84
CA LEU A 86 0.89 9.38 -13.01
C LEU A 86 -0.13 9.77 -14.08
N GLN A 87 -1.09 8.89 -14.39
CA GLN A 87 -2.15 9.18 -15.34
C GLN A 87 -3.09 10.28 -14.84
N ARG A 88 -3.43 10.26 -13.55
CA ARG A 88 -4.27 11.29 -12.92
C ARG A 88 -3.59 12.64 -12.76
N MET A 89 -2.26 12.70 -12.81
CA MET A 89 -1.48 13.94 -12.84
C MET A 89 -1.20 14.46 -14.27
N SER A 90 -1.74 13.82 -15.32
CA SER A 90 -1.50 14.18 -16.73
C SER A 90 -1.94 15.59 -17.11
N SER A 91 -2.94 16.14 -16.42
CA SER A 91 -3.41 17.51 -16.59
C SER A 91 -3.99 18.04 -15.28
N ARG A 92 -4.10 19.37 -15.19
CA ARG A 92 -4.69 20.02 -14.01
C ARG A 92 -6.13 19.59 -13.77
N ALA A 93 -6.94 19.51 -14.82
CA ALA A 93 -8.33 19.09 -14.73
C ALA A 93 -8.47 17.63 -14.24
N ALA A 94 -7.63 16.70 -14.71
CA ALA A 94 -7.63 15.32 -14.26
C ALA A 94 -7.19 15.19 -12.79
N TYR A 95 -6.20 16.00 -12.39
CA TYR A 95 -5.73 16.01 -11.01
C TYR A 95 -6.80 16.54 -10.05
N GLU A 96 -7.46 17.64 -10.40
CA GLU A 96 -8.49 18.26 -9.56
C GLU A 96 -9.78 17.45 -9.50
N SER A 97 -10.20 16.82 -10.60
CA SER A 97 -11.46 16.06 -10.64
C SER A 97 -11.43 14.79 -9.79
N GLY A 98 -10.28 14.15 -9.66
CA GLY A 98 -10.16 12.91 -8.88
C GLY A 98 -8.74 12.49 -8.51
N GLY A 99 -7.71 12.98 -9.20
CA GLY A 99 -6.31 12.69 -8.89
C GLY A 99 -5.89 13.04 -7.47
N ARG A 100 -6.31 14.21 -6.99
CA ARG A 100 -6.01 14.71 -5.65
C ARG A 100 -6.54 13.79 -4.56
N ALA A 101 -7.81 13.38 -4.68
CA ALA A 101 -8.44 12.47 -3.74
C ALA A 101 -7.81 11.07 -3.79
N TYR A 102 -7.50 10.57 -4.98
CA TYR A 102 -6.86 9.27 -5.16
C TYR A 102 -5.46 9.23 -4.54
N ALA A 103 -4.60 10.22 -4.83
CA ALA A 103 -3.25 10.33 -4.27
C ALA A 103 -3.28 10.42 -2.73
N LEU A 104 -4.20 11.24 -2.19
CA LEU A 104 -4.40 11.34 -0.75
C LEU A 104 -4.82 10.01 -0.12
N SER A 105 -5.72 9.27 -0.77
CA SER A 105 -6.18 7.95 -0.32
C SER A 105 -5.03 6.94 -0.26
N ARG A 106 -4.22 6.83 -1.33
CA ARG A 106 -3.07 5.91 -1.36
C ARG A 106 -2.05 6.23 -0.28
N LYS A 107 -1.65 7.50 -0.17
CA LYS A 107 -0.77 7.99 0.90
C LYS A 107 -1.30 7.60 2.28
N SER A 108 -2.57 7.89 2.55
CA SER A 108 -3.20 7.63 3.85
C SER A 108 -3.25 6.14 4.18
N ALA A 109 -3.61 5.30 3.19
CA ALA A 109 -3.66 3.85 3.36
C ALA A 109 -2.30 3.28 3.82
N HIS A 110 -1.20 3.73 3.18
CA HIS A 110 0.14 3.31 3.56
C HIS A 110 0.57 3.84 4.94
N MET A 111 0.18 5.06 5.32
CA MET A 111 0.50 5.60 6.66
C MET A 111 -0.14 4.80 7.81
N TYR A 112 -1.32 4.22 7.60
CA TYR A 112 -2.04 3.45 8.62
C TYR A 112 -1.79 1.94 8.56
N GLN A 113 -0.94 1.48 7.66
CA GLN A 113 -0.56 0.07 7.60
C GLN A 113 0.34 -0.27 8.79
N ARG A 114 -0.21 -1.00 9.75
CA ARG A 114 0.55 -1.49 10.92
C ARG A 114 1.21 -2.81 10.55
N ALA A 115 2.52 -2.91 10.72
CA ALA A 115 3.22 -4.19 10.63
C ALA A 115 2.80 -5.05 11.84
N THR A 116 2.14 -6.18 11.58
CA THR A 116 1.93 -7.22 12.59
C THR A 116 3.02 -8.26 12.44
N THR A 117 4.08 -8.16 13.24
CA THR A 117 5.11 -9.20 13.34
C THR A 117 4.53 -10.38 14.11
N GLN A 118 3.77 -11.24 13.42
CA GLN A 118 3.30 -12.48 14.03
C GLN A 118 4.50 -13.42 14.13
N ALA A 119 5.03 -13.58 15.35
CA ALA A 119 6.14 -14.47 15.64
C ALA A 119 5.81 -15.90 15.20
N VAL A 120 6.62 -16.46 14.30
CA VAL A 120 6.54 -17.86 13.87
C VAL A 120 7.12 -18.76 14.98
N GLN A 121 6.20 -19.49 15.60
CA GLN A 121 6.29 -20.80 16.25
C GLN A 121 7.43 -21.10 17.24
N MET A 122 7.05 -21.16 18.53
CA MET A 122 7.74 -21.94 19.55
C MET A 122 7.69 -23.44 19.20
N PRO A 123 8.74 -24.23 19.48
CA PRO A 123 8.73 -25.67 19.25
C PRO A 123 7.59 -26.34 20.02
N GLN A 124 6.83 -27.19 19.33
CA GLN A 124 5.76 -28.01 19.89
C GLN A 124 6.34 -28.97 20.94
N HIS A 125 6.20 -28.66 22.23
CA HIS A 125 6.17 -29.69 23.25
C HIS A 125 4.70 -30.00 23.54
N SER A 126 4.30 -31.22 23.21
CA SER A 126 2.95 -31.74 23.28
C SER A 126 2.31 -31.57 24.66
N LEU A 127 1.24 -30.79 24.73
CA LEU A 127 0.28 -30.83 25.85
C LEU A 127 -1.11 -31.05 25.27
N PRO A 128 -1.78 -32.17 25.59
CA PRO A 128 -3.16 -32.40 25.19
C PRO A 128 -4.08 -31.65 26.15
N ASN A 129 -4.79 -30.62 25.67
CA ASN A 129 -6.25 -30.47 25.78
C ASN A 129 -6.66 -29.07 25.29
N ALA A 130 -7.60 -29.02 24.37
CA ALA A 130 -7.99 -27.82 23.64
C ALA A 130 -9.04 -26.99 24.39
N ILE A 131 -8.94 -25.66 24.26
CA ILE A 131 -10.08 -24.73 24.28
C ILE A 131 -9.84 -23.74 23.13
N PRO A 132 -10.70 -23.67 22.09
CA PRO A 132 -10.55 -22.66 21.05
C PRO A 132 -10.97 -21.29 21.58
N PRO A 133 -10.21 -20.21 21.35
CA PRO A 133 -10.70 -18.88 21.63
C PRO A 133 -11.65 -18.42 20.51
N THR A 134 -12.92 -18.22 20.85
CA THR A 134 -13.89 -17.49 20.04
C THR A 134 -13.39 -16.06 19.83
N PHE A 135 -12.85 -15.76 18.65
CA PHE A 135 -12.51 -14.39 18.25
C PHE A 135 -13.57 -13.83 17.30
N GLY A 136 -14.05 -12.65 17.65
CA GLY A 136 -15.24 -11.99 17.13
C GLY A 136 -15.25 -11.78 15.61
N ALA A 137 -16.46 -11.87 15.08
CA ALA A 137 -16.82 -11.59 13.70
C ALA A 137 -16.25 -10.24 13.21
N ALA A 138 -15.48 -10.29 12.13
CA ALA A 138 -15.22 -9.11 11.32
C ALA A 138 -16.54 -8.72 10.63
N SER A 139 -17.14 -7.61 11.04
CA SER A 139 -18.22 -6.98 10.30
C SER A 139 -17.67 -6.52 8.95
N SER A 140 -18.01 -7.27 7.90
CA SER A 140 -17.90 -6.86 6.51
C SER A 140 -18.78 -5.64 6.28
N PHE A 141 -18.20 -4.46 6.07
CA PHE A 141 -18.91 -3.34 5.47
C PHE A 141 -19.12 -3.64 3.99
N SER A 142 -20.24 -4.28 3.68
CA SER A 142 -20.78 -4.36 2.33
C SER A 142 -21.62 -3.11 2.11
N ALA A 143 -21.20 -2.23 1.21
CA ALA A 143 -22.03 -1.13 0.73
C ALA A 143 -22.93 -1.67 -0.40
N PRO A 144 -24.28 -1.67 -0.26
CA PRO A 144 -25.13 -1.97 -1.39
C PRO A 144 -25.19 -0.76 -2.34
N VAL A 145 -24.75 -0.98 -3.58
CA VAL A 145 -25.06 -0.13 -4.73
C VAL A 145 -26.46 -0.51 -5.22
N ASN A 146 -27.44 0.38 -5.04
CA ASN A 146 -28.66 0.56 -5.85
C ASN A 146 -29.51 1.66 -5.19
N ALA A 147 -29.53 2.88 -5.71
CA ALA A 147 -30.40 3.33 -6.82
C ALA A 147 -31.89 3.29 -6.47
N ALA A 148 -32.39 4.39 -5.89
CA ALA A 148 -33.75 4.88 -6.09
C ALA A 148 -33.77 6.39 -5.79
N VAL A 149 -33.75 7.21 -6.84
CA VAL A 149 -34.07 8.65 -6.75
C VAL A 149 -35.60 8.74 -6.62
N PRO A 150 -36.16 9.31 -5.54
CA PRO A 150 -37.58 9.58 -5.48
C PRO A 150 -37.93 10.76 -6.39
N GLN A 151 -38.87 10.54 -7.32
CA GLN A 151 -39.48 11.59 -8.15
C GLN A 151 -40.23 12.60 -7.27
N PRO A 152 -40.14 13.92 -7.51
CA PRO A 152 -40.95 14.90 -6.78
C PRO A 152 -42.41 14.84 -7.23
N MET A 153 -43.30 14.73 -6.24
CA MET A 153 -44.76 14.78 -6.37
C MET A 153 -45.21 16.07 -7.06
N GLY A 154 -46.04 15.95 -8.09
CA GLY A 154 -46.65 17.08 -8.78
C GLY A 154 -47.56 17.89 -7.87
N TYR A 155 -47.39 19.20 -7.86
CA TYR A 155 -48.34 20.14 -7.28
C TYR A 155 -49.41 20.46 -8.32
N GLN A 156 -50.63 19.98 -8.09
CA GLN A 156 -51.83 20.48 -8.74
C GLN A 156 -52.30 21.72 -7.95
N THR A 157 -52.23 22.90 -8.54
CA THR A 157 -52.88 24.12 -8.02
C THR A 157 -54.27 24.28 -8.65
N PRO A 158 -55.21 24.93 -7.95
CA PRO A 158 -56.64 24.96 -8.29
C PRO A 158 -56.96 25.71 -9.60
#